data_AF-A0A2E5JFP7-F1
#
_entry.id   AF-A0A2E5JFP7-F1
#
_cell.length_a   1.000
_cell.length_b   1.000
_cell.length_c   1.000
_cell.angle_alpha   90.00
_cell.angle_beta   90.00
_cell.angle_gamma   90.00
#
_symmetry.space_group_name_H-M   'P 1'
#
loop_
_entity.id
_entity.type
_entity.pdbx_description
1 polymer ?
#
loop_
_entity_poly.entity_id
_entity_poly.type
_entity_poly.pdbx_seq_one_letter_code
_entity_poly.pdbx_strand_id
1 'polypeptide(L)'
;MKTIFYILFLSLNAQAIEPPESTPSPTEETSMVNRLMGYAMDIGLMEEEGNTNYVDDSIIEIARSEAMQAVARSSRGIRGTGACLAAPGSANSSNDAVRGARLLMATMYQSCEAPNITISNSLNSRSSPVGGRPRTLSDRSRVSRYNAYNPYLANRSSVRNGCFNVLEQPPIYGYGAKPSISNNTISLHDNQARRPRCGGTGKSGVACSSQPVSAIDCSGFITGALRRMGLKMNPREEFNPGMINTAAFNREASTSNSCLDFIEADRNISIVPGDIINIGSNHVIMVDEVGDDPLGLKRHSRNNTCGRLSKSDFDFKFLHSGAAAHFGVARLNATHPEMSGFMSTLEVKVRQACNQIRNGSTTTLAQSSNARGLSVIRHAGDSKPGCKGEPEVFENEGCVSGCGIL
;
A
#
# COMPACT_ATOMS: atom_id res chain seq x y z
N MET A 1 -54.59 54.01 -24.57
CA MET A 1 -55.20 52.79 -24.01
C MET A 1 -54.27 52.26 -22.93
N LYS A 2 -54.67 52.34 -21.66
CA LYS A 2 -53.91 51.90 -20.49
C LYS A 2 -54.48 50.54 -20.06
N THR A 3 -53.67 49.49 -20.11
CA THR A 3 -54.06 48.16 -19.68
C THR A 3 -53.72 48.00 -18.20
N ILE A 4 -54.77 47.86 -17.39
CA ILE A 4 -54.76 47.60 -15.95
C ILE A 4 -54.59 46.09 -15.76
N PHE A 5 -53.56 45.65 -15.05
CA PHE A 5 -53.40 44.27 -14.60
C PHE A 5 -53.77 44.19 -13.11
N TYR A 6 -54.84 43.45 -12.82
CA TYR A 6 -55.26 43.08 -11.47
C TYR A 6 -54.38 41.94 -10.95
N ILE A 7 -53.74 42.12 -9.80
CA ILE A 7 -53.08 41.05 -9.04
C ILE A 7 -54.00 40.69 -7.87
N LEU A 8 -54.47 39.44 -7.88
CA LEU A 8 -55.25 38.80 -6.81
C LEU A 8 -54.27 38.32 -5.72
N PHE A 9 -54.37 38.83 -4.50
CA PHE A 9 -53.68 38.29 -3.34
C PHE A 9 -54.58 37.24 -2.66
N LEU A 10 -54.20 35.98 -2.74
CA LEU A 10 -54.73 34.89 -1.91
C LEU A 10 -53.93 34.82 -0.61
N SER A 11 -54.60 35.08 0.51
CA SER A 11 -54.08 34.87 1.86
C SER A 11 -54.20 33.39 2.25
N LEU A 12 -53.06 32.72 2.42
CA LEU A 12 -52.98 31.42 3.11
C LEU A 12 -52.48 31.65 4.54
N ASN A 13 -53.33 31.29 5.51
CA ASN A 13 -52.97 31.14 6.91
C ASN A 13 -52.04 29.92 7.06
N ALA A 14 -50.77 30.16 7.37
CA ALA A 14 -49.86 29.13 7.84
C ALA A 14 -49.87 29.11 9.38
N GLN A 15 -50.40 28.04 9.95
CA GLN A 15 -50.19 27.71 11.36
C GLN A 15 -48.71 27.36 11.56
N ALA A 16 -48.08 28.01 12.54
CA ALA A 16 -46.72 27.72 12.97
C ALA A 16 -46.70 26.34 13.66
N ILE A 17 -46.11 25.35 13.00
CA ILE A 17 -45.65 24.11 13.62
C ILE A 17 -44.19 24.34 13.99
N GLU A 18 -43.87 24.21 15.27
CA GLU A 18 -42.49 24.31 15.77
C GLU A 18 -41.61 23.25 15.10
N PRO A 19 -40.40 23.62 14.61
CA PRO A 19 -39.50 22.66 14.02
C PRO A 19 -38.97 21.70 15.12
N PRO A 20 -38.82 20.41 14.82
CA PRO A 20 -38.19 19.49 15.75
C PRO A 20 -36.74 19.92 16.00
N GLU A 21 -36.34 19.87 17.28
CA GLU A 21 -34.98 20.10 17.76
C GLU A 21 -33.96 19.40 16.86
N SER A 22 -33.10 20.20 16.23
CA SER A 22 -31.98 19.69 15.44
C SER A 22 -31.04 18.92 16.36
N THR A 23 -30.90 17.62 16.11
CA THR A 23 -29.82 16.82 16.70
C THR A 23 -28.50 17.45 16.26
N PRO A 24 -27.54 17.68 17.18
CA PRO A 24 -26.29 18.34 16.83
C PRO A 24 -25.55 17.51 15.79
N SER A 25 -25.40 18.08 14.59
CA SER A 25 -24.52 17.52 13.57
C SER A 25 -23.09 17.51 14.14
N PRO A 26 -22.34 16.41 13.99
CA PRO A 26 -20.95 16.36 14.43
C PRO A 26 -20.20 17.46 13.70
N THR A 27 -19.60 18.38 14.46
CA THR A 27 -18.89 19.53 13.90
C THR A 27 -17.76 19.03 13.00
N GLU A 28 -17.83 19.39 11.73
CA GLU A 28 -16.91 19.02 10.65
C GLU A 28 -15.43 19.33 11.02
N GLU A 29 -15.22 20.30 11.91
CA GLU A 29 -13.91 20.69 12.45
C GLU A 29 -13.20 19.59 13.24
N THR A 30 -13.89 18.79 14.06
CA THR A 30 -13.23 17.72 14.85
C THR A 30 -12.75 16.56 13.97
N SER A 31 -13.45 16.29 12.86
CA SER A 31 -13.03 15.34 11.83
C SER A 31 -11.80 15.84 11.07
N MET A 32 -11.75 17.13 10.74
CA MET A 32 -10.63 17.71 10.02
C MET A 32 -9.38 17.81 10.90
N VAL A 33 -9.51 18.19 12.17
CA VAL A 33 -8.39 18.22 13.14
C VAL A 33 -7.85 16.82 13.39
N ASN A 34 -8.69 15.79 13.59
CA ASN A 34 -8.20 14.43 13.78
C ASN A 34 -7.54 13.85 12.52
N ARG A 35 -8.03 14.21 11.32
CA ARG A 35 -7.36 13.88 10.04
C ARG A 35 -6.07 14.65 9.84
N LEU A 36 -6.02 15.92 10.23
CA LEU A 36 -4.84 16.76 10.11
C LEU A 36 -3.77 16.35 11.14
N MET A 37 -4.18 15.89 12.33
CA MET A 37 -3.32 15.37 13.38
C MET A 37 -2.83 13.97 13.02
N GLY A 38 -3.70 13.08 12.53
CA GLY A 38 -3.30 11.79 11.96
C GLY A 38 -2.35 11.98 10.78
N TYR A 39 -2.65 12.92 9.88
CA TYR A 39 -1.77 13.30 8.78
C TYR A 39 -0.48 13.95 9.29
N ALA A 40 -0.51 14.83 10.30
CA ALA A 40 0.66 15.49 10.89
C ALA A 40 1.55 14.50 11.64
N MET A 41 0.99 13.46 12.25
CA MET A 41 1.73 12.32 12.81
C MET A 41 2.30 11.45 11.68
N ASP A 42 1.52 11.17 10.63
CA ASP A 42 1.94 10.40 9.46
C ASP A 42 3.04 11.11 8.64
N ILE A 43 2.99 12.44 8.51
CA ILE A 43 3.98 13.28 7.81
C ILE A 43 5.05 13.88 8.74
N GLY A 44 4.90 13.75 10.05
CA GLY A 44 5.90 14.08 11.08
C GLY A 44 6.11 15.58 11.28
N LEU A 45 5.02 16.34 11.35
CA LEU A 45 5.01 17.72 11.85
C LEU A 45 4.90 17.77 13.39
N MET A 46 4.75 16.63 14.05
CA MET A 46 4.74 16.50 15.51
C MET A 46 5.67 15.34 15.91
N GLU A 47 6.56 15.58 16.88
CA GLU A 47 7.41 14.56 17.49
C GLU A 47 6.78 14.10 18.81
N GLU A 48 6.71 12.79 19.04
CA GLU A 48 6.41 12.24 20.38
C GLU A 48 7.70 12.37 21.19
N GLU A 49 7.75 13.36 22.08
CA GLU A 49 8.85 13.48 23.03
C GLU A 49 8.80 12.30 24.01
N GLY A 50 9.81 11.44 23.93
CA GLY A 50 10.35 10.71 25.07
C GLY A 50 9.42 9.72 25.77
N ASN A 51 9.21 8.53 25.18
CA ASN A 51 9.17 7.31 25.99
C ASN A 51 9.66 6.12 25.16
N THR A 52 10.85 5.60 25.47
CA THR A 52 11.30 4.32 24.92
C THR A 52 10.47 3.24 25.61
N ASN A 53 9.30 2.92 25.06
CA ASN A 53 8.51 1.79 25.53
C ASN A 53 9.37 0.53 25.35
N TYR A 54 9.77 -0.08 26.46
CA TYR A 54 10.38 -1.39 26.49
C TYR A 54 9.34 -2.37 25.94
N VAL A 55 9.56 -2.85 24.72
CA VAL A 55 8.70 -3.86 24.12
C VAL A 55 8.99 -5.16 24.84
N ASP A 56 7.96 -5.77 25.41
CA ASP A 56 8.06 -7.09 26.06
C ASP A 56 8.57 -8.12 25.04
N ASP A 57 9.76 -8.68 25.29
CA ASP A 57 10.40 -9.70 24.46
C ASP A 57 9.47 -10.91 24.23
N SER A 58 8.51 -11.16 25.12
CA SER A 58 7.51 -12.23 24.95
C SER A 58 6.56 -11.98 23.77
N ILE A 59 6.19 -10.74 23.48
CA ILE A 59 5.32 -10.39 22.34
C ILE A 59 6.08 -10.61 21.02
N ILE A 60 7.35 -10.24 21.00
CA ILE A 60 8.23 -10.46 19.85
C ILE A 60 8.37 -11.96 19.58
N GLU A 61 8.60 -12.75 20.63
CA GLU A 61 8.77 -14.20 20.48
C GLU A 61 7.45 -14.91 20.11
N ILE A 62 6.29 -14.44 20.60
CA ILE A 62 4.97 -14.95 20.17
C ILE A 62 4.74 -14.65 18.69
N ALA A 63 4.89 -13.39 18.26
CA ALA A 63 4.68 -13.01 16.87
C ALA A 63 5.67 -13.70 15.93
N ARG A 64 6.93 -13.87 16.38
CA ARG A 64 7.94 -14.67 15.69
C ARG A 64 7.50 -16.12 15.60
N SER A 65 7.03 -16.73 16.69
CA SER A 65 6.55 -18.12 16.71
C SER A 65 5.32 -18.29 15.80
N GLU A 66 4.38 -17.34 15.78
CA GLU A 66 3.22 -17.36 14.88
C GLU A 66 3.63 -17.24 13.41
N ALA A 67 4.50 -16.28 13.08
CA ALA A 67 5.05 -16.13 11.73
C ALA A 67 5.83 -17.38 11.31
N MET A 68 6.64 -17.93 12.22
CA MET A 68 7.40 -19.15 11.99
C MET A 68 6.53 -20.39 11.88
N GLN A 69 5.42 -20.47 12.61
CA GLN A 69 4.44 -21.55 12.46
C GLN A 69 3.69 -21.39 11.13
N ALA A 70 3.36 -20.17 10.70
CA ALA A 70 2.78 -19.93 9.39
C ALA A 70 3.74 -20.36 8.25
N VAL A 71 5.03 -20.04 8.40
CA VAL A 71 6.10 -20.48 7.48
C VAL A 71 6.32 -21.99 7.57
N ALA A 72 6.41 -22.60 8.75
CA ALA A 72 6.63 -24.04 8.93
C ALA A 72 5.42 -24.88 8.50
N ARG A 73 4.20 -24.31 8.58
CA ARG A 73 2.99 -24.93 8.00
C ARG A 73 2.97 -24.80 6.48
N SER A 74 3.53 -23.73 5.91
CA SER A 74 3.68 -23.58 4.45
C SER A 74 4.90 -24.33 3.89
N SER A 75 5.88 -24.66 4.74
CA SER A 75 7.13 -25.33 4.37
C SER A 75 7.42 -26.50 5.32
N ARG A 76 7.15 -27.72 4.85
CA ARG A 76 7.85 -28.90 5.40
C ARG A 76 9.33 -28.78 5.05
N GLY A 77 10.06 -28.11 5.94
CA GLY A 77 11.51 -28.21 6.17
C GLY A 77 12.42 -27.82 5.01
N ILE A 78 12.95 -26.59 5.04
CA ILE A 78 14.19 -26.26 4.32
C ILE A 78 15.13 -25.54 5.28
N ARG A 79 16.04 -26.32 5.87
CA ARG A 79 17.30 -25.78 6.42
C ARG A 79 18.11 -25.29 5.22
N GLY A 80 18.57 -24.05 5.30
CA GLY A 80 19.25 -23.37 4.21
C GLY A 80 20.53 -24.07 3.77
N THR A 81 20.41 -24.93 2.76
CA THR A 81 21.47 -25.29 1.80
C THR A 81 20.81 -25.99 0.61
N GLY A 82 20.50 -25.23 -0.45
CA GLY A 82 20.24 -25.80 -1.78
C GLY A 82 18.77 -26.05 -2.13
N ALA A 83 18.34 -25.42 -3.24
CA ALA A 83 17.05 -25.54 -3.91
C ALA A 83 15.84 -25.00 -3.15
N CYS A 84 15.42 -23.78 -3.54
CA CYS A 84 14.10 -23.23 -3.26
C CYS A 84 13.06 -24.06 -4.04
N LEU A 85 12.61 -25.17 -3.46
CA LEU A 85 11.41 -25.83 -3.96
C LEU A 85 10.23 -24.94 -3.55
N ALA A 86 9.68 -24.23 -4.53
CA ALA A 86 8.50 -23.40 -4.35
C ALA A 86 7.41 -24.21 -3.61
N ALA A 87 6.91 -23.66 -2.50
CA ALA A 87 5.80 -24.28 -1.79
C ALA A 87 4.60 -24.38 -2.76
N PRO A 88 4.09 -25.59 -3.05
CA PRO A 88 2.93 -25.77 -3.91
C PRO A 88 1.71 -25.26 -3.15
N GLY A 89 1.27 -24.03 -3.46
CA GLY A 89 0.11 -23.43 -2.80
C GLY A 89 0.04 -21.91 -2.83
N SER A 90 1.10 -21.20 -3.24
CA SER A 90 0.95 -19.78 -3.59
C SER A 90 0.16 -19.74 -4.89
N ALA A 91 -1.12 -19.36 -4.81
CA ALA A 91 -1.97 -19.18 -5.98
C ALA A 91 -1.18 -18.38 -7.01
N ASN A 92 -0.94 -18.99 -8.18
CA ASN A 92 -0.36 -18.34 -9.34
C ASN A 92 -1.28 -17.19 -9.74
N SER A 93 -1.13 -16.05 -9.08
CA SER A 93 -1.67 -14.79 -9.53
C SER A 93 -1.05 -14.55 -10.90
N SER A 94 -1.82 -14.83 -11.96
CA SER A 94 -1.42 -14.57 -13.34
C SER A 94 -1.33 -13.07 -13.65
N ASN A 95 -1.55 -12.21 -12.64
CA ASN A 95 -1.47 -10.77 -12.80
C ASN A 95 0.00 -10.32 -12.74
N ASP A 96 0.46 -9.72 -13.84
CA ASP A 96 1.82 -9.21 -13.97
C ASP A 96 2.18 -8.22 -12.86
N ALA A 97 1.32 -7.28 -12.51
CA ALA A 97 1.62 -6.28 -11.48
C ALA A 97 1.95 -6.93 -10.12
N VAL A 98 1.14 -7.92 -9.70
CA VAL A 98 1.38 -8.68 -8.45
C VAL A 98 2.67 -9.47 -8.54
N ARG A 99 2.93 -10.13 -9.68
CA ARG A 99 4.18 -10.87 -9.91
C ARG A 99 5.40 -9.96 -9.76
N GLY A 100 5.36 -8.78 -10.35
CA GLY A 100 6.40 -7.75 -10.20
C GLY A 100 6.57 -7.30 -8.75
N ALA A 101 5.48 -7.11 -8.02
CA ALA A 101 5.50 -6.69 -6.62
C ALA A 101 6.07 -7.76 -5.68
N ARG A 102 5.68 -9.02 -5.89
CA ARG A 102 6.24 -10.18 -5.17
C ARG A 102 7.72 -10.37 -5.50
N LEU A 103 8.13 -10.24 -6.75
CA LEU A 103 9.53 -10.33 -7.15
C LEU A 103 10.37 -9.20 -6.57
N LEU A 104 9.83 -7.97 -6.53
CA LEU A 104 10.48 -6.83 -5.89
C LEU A 104 10.70 -7.11 -4.40
N MET A 105 9.66 -7.56 -3.69
CA MET A 105 9.77 -7.92 -2.28
C MET A 105 10.79 -9.03 -2.05
N ALA A 106 10.75 -10.10 -2.86
CA ALA A 106 11.72 -11.18 -2.80
C ALA A 106 13.15 -10.68 -3.00
N THR A 107 13.35 -9.82 -4.00
CA THR A 107 14.67 -9.25 -4.33
C THR A 107 15.15 -8.31 -3.23
N MET A 108 14.30 -7.43 -2.70
CA MET A 108 14.68 -6.53 -1.61
C MET A 108 15.16 -7.30 -0.38
N TYR A 109 14.44 -8.35 0.02
CA TYR A 109 14.86 -9.20 1.13
C TYR A 109 15.85 -10.28 0.74
N GLN A 110 16.16 -10.50 -0.54
CA GLN A 110 16.96 -11.64 -1.00
C GLN A 110 16.44 -12.97 -0.44
N SER A 111 15.12 -13.20 -0.53
CA SER A 111 14.39 -14.36 0.03
C SER A 111 13.17 -14.73 -0.81
N CYS A 112 12.99 -16.03 -1.10
CA CYS A 112 11.82 -16.54 -1.81
C CYS A 112 10.55 -16.59 -0.94
N GLU A 113 10.74 -16.63 0.37
CA GLU A 113 9.69 -16.79 1.36
C GLU A 113 9.03 -15.44 1.67
N ALA A 114 9.78 -14.33 1.59
CA ALA A 114 9.31 -13.01 1.99
C ALA A 114 7.94 -12.62 1.39
N PRO A 115 7.66 -12.80 0.08
CA PRO A 115 6.36 -12.46 -0.50
C PRO A 115 5.19 -13.31 0.02
N ASN A 116 5.47 -14.46 0.63
CA ASN A 116 4.44 -15.36 1.16
C ASN A 116 4.16 -15.12 2.65
N ILE A 117 5.01 -14.39 3.35
CA ILE A 117 4.83 -14.06 4.78
C ILE A 117 3.86 -12.89 4.89
N THR A 118 2.71 -13.10 5.54
CA THR A 118 1.82 -12.01 5.96
C THR A 118 2.14 -11.61 7.39
N ILE A 119 2.34 -10.33 7.63
CA ILE A 119 2.60 -9.80 8.98
C ILE A 119 1.36 -9.98 9.86
N SER A 120 1.58 -10.47 11.08
CA SER A 120 0.54 -10.59 12.11
C SER A 120 0.12 -9.21 12.61
N ASN A 121 -1.17 -9.03 12.90
CA ASN A 121 -1.71 -7.77 13.45
C ASN A 121 -1.08 -7.36 14.80
N SER A 122 -0.40 -8.28 15.49
CA SER A 122 0.34 -8.01 16.73
C SER A 122 1.66 -7.26 16.49
N LEU A 123 2.24 -7.36 15.29
CA LEU A 123 3.46 -6.64 14.89
C LEU A 123 3.07 -5.26 14.35
N ASN A 124 3.48 -4.20 15.05
CA ASN A 124 3.21 -2.83 14.65
C ASN A 124 4.36 -1.92 15.07
N SER A 125 4.35 -0.68 14.58
CA SER A 125 5.37 0.35 14.82
C SER A 125 5.62 0.60 16.30
N ARG A 126 4.60 0.47 17.17
CA ARG A 126 4.77 0.63 18.63
C ARG A 126 5.54 -0.52 19.26
N SER A 127 5.51 -1.72 18.66
CA SER A 127 6.29 -2.88 19.11
C SER A 127 7.65 -3.00 18.41
N SER A 128 8.02 -2.04 17.57
CA SER A 128 9.28 -2.09 16.83
C SER A 128 10.47 -1.70 17.74
N PRO A 129 11.54 -2.51 17.81
CA PRO A 129 12.75 -2.18 18.58
C PRO A 129 13.57 -1.06 17.94
N VAL A 130 13.20 -0.65 16.73
CA VAL A 130 13.69 0.54 16.04
C VAL A 130 12.65 1.65 16.20
N GLY A 131 12.33 1.99 17.45
CA GLY A 131 11.37 3.05 17.77
C GLY A 131 11.68 4.38 17.06
N GLY A 132 10.62 5.18 16.86
CA GLY A 132 10.65 6.38 16.03
C GLY A 132 10.66 6.06 14.53
N ARG A 133 10.52 7.08 13.67
CA ARG A 133 10.81 6.90 12.24
C ARG A 133 12.22 6.30 12.13
N PRO A 134 12.47 5.24 11.32
CA PRO A 134 13.81 4.72 11.06
C PRO A 134 14.59 5.72 10.20
N ARG A 135 14.77 6.93 10.71
CA ARG A 135 15.57 7.99 10.13
C ARG A 135 17.04 7.64 10.20
N THR A 136 17.43 6.57 10.92
CA THR A 136 18.79 6.03 11.01
C THR A 136 18.76 4.56 11.48
N LEU A 137 19.35 3.64 10.72
CA LEU A 137 19.96 2.42 11.30
C LEU A 137 21.48 2.63 11.29
N SER A 138 21.95 3.60 12.08
CA SER A 138 23.34 4.09 12.04
C SER A 138 24.36 3.20 12.75
N ASP A 139 23.92 2.20 13.51
CA ASP A 139 24.78 1.31 14.29
C ASP A 139 24.34 -0.16 14.14
N ARG A 140 25.33 -1.06 14.12
CA ARG A 140 25.18 -2.51 14.02
C ARG A 140 24.27 -3.11 15.09
N SER A 141 24.27 -2.56 16.30
CA SER A 141 23.37 -3.02 17.38
C SER A 141 21.90 -2.84 17.01
N ARG A 142 21.55 -1.70 16.38
CA ARG A 142 20.18 -1.44 15.90
C ARG A 142 19.81 -2.31 14.72
N VAL A 143 20.74 -2.51 13.78
CA VAL A 143 20.56 -3.43 12.64
C VAL A 143 20.30 -4.85 13.13
N SER A 144 21.06 -5.33 14.12
CA SER A 144 20.86 -6.66 14.70
C SER A 144 19.46 -6.82 15.33
N ARG A 145 19.03 -5.85 16.16
CA ARG A 145 17.68 -5.86 16.74
C ARG A 145 16.59 -5.80 15.67
N TYR A 146 16.80 -5.00 14.63
CA TYR A 146 15.90 -4.91 13.49
C TYR A 146 15.75 -6.25 12.78
N ASN A 147 16.87 -6.91 12.45
CA ASN A 147 16.87 -8.21 11.79
C ASN A 147 16.18 -9.29 12.63
N ALA A 148 16.37 -9.26 13.96
CA ALA A 148 15.71 -10.19 14.86
C ALA A 148 14.19 -9.99 14.93
N TYR A 149 13.71 -8.75 14.80
CA TYR A 149 12.29 -8.40 14.83
C TYR A 149 11.59 -8.53 13.48
N ASN A 150 12.29 -8.23 12.37
CA ASN A 150 11.72 -8.28 11.03
C ASN A 150 11.46 -9.73 10.60
N PRO A 151 10.20 -10.18 10.42
CA PRO A 151 9.91 -11.59 10.14
C PRO A 151 10.43 -12.08 8.79
N TYR A 152 10.79 -11.18 7.88
CA TYR A 152 11.44 -11.53 6.60
C TYR A 152 12.95 -11.80 6.74
N LEU A 153 13.55 -11.40 7.88
CA LEU A 153 14.98 -11.52 8.18
C LEU A 153 15.25 -12.38 9.42
N ALA A 154 14.31 -12.43 10.36
CA ALA A 154 14.36 -13.22 11.56
C ALA A 154 14.60 -14.68 11.16
N ASN A 155 15.62 -15.31 11.74
CA ASN A 155 16.10 -16.67 11.44
C ASN A 155 17.08 -16.81 10.26
N ARG A 156 17.55 -15.70 9.68
CA ARG A 156 18.67 -15.75 8.73
C ARG A 156 19.98 -15.46 9.44
N SER A 157 20.89 -16.42 9.40
CA SER A 157 22.26 -16.26 9.89
C SER A 157 23.24 -15.82 8.80
N SER A 158 22.86 -15.98 7.52
CA SER A 158 23.68 -15.62 6.38
C SER A 158 22.83 -15.29 5.16
N VAL A 159 23.46 -14.64 4.19
CA VAL A 159 22.93 -14.46 2.84
C VAL A 159 23.74 -15.36 1.89
N ARG A 160 23.10 -15.84 0.82
CA ARG A 160 23.75 -16.69 -0.19
C ARG A 160 24.98 -15.96 -0.78
N ASN A 161 26.06 -16.70 -1.03
CA ASN A 161 27.26 -16.11 -1.62
C ASN A 161 26.95 -15.46 -2.98
N GLY A 162 27.50 -14.27 -3.22
CA GLY A 162 27.23 -13.45 -4.40
C GLY A 162 25.93 -12.64 -4.37
N CYS A 163 25.16 -12.73 -3.29
CA CYS A 163 23.92 -11.97 -3.11
C CYS A 163 24.11 -10.76 -2.18
N PHE A 164 23.23 -9.77 -2.30
CA PHE A 164 23.31 -8.56 -1.49
C PHE A 164 23.09 -8.86 0.00
N ASN A 165 23.98 -8.39 0.87
CA ASN A 165 23.90 -8.70 2.30
C ASN A 165 22.84 -7.86 3.02
N VAL A 166 21.58 -8.31 2.92
CA VAL A 166 20.43 -7.69 3.61
C VAL A 166 20.51 -7.76 5.13
N LEU A 167 21.38 -8.58 5.72
CA LEU A 167 21.57 -8.62 7.17
C LEU A 167 22.49 -7.50 7.64
N GLU A 168 23.40 -7.06 6.77
CA GLU A 168 24.19 -5.85 7.02
C GLU A 168 23.43 -4.60 6.62
N GLN A 169 22.64 -4.64 5.53
CA GLN A 169 21.89 -3.49 5.04
C GLN A 169 20.40 -3.83 4.82
N PRO A 170 19.61 -3.92 5.90
CA PRO A 170 18.23 -4.36 5.77
C PRO A 170 17.37 -3.39 4.96
N PRO A 171 16.34 -3.91 4.24
CA PRO A 171 15.29 -3.09 3.67
C PRO A 171 14.54 -2.32 4.76
N ILE A 172 14.32 -1.03 4.56
CA ILE A 172 13.44 -0.20 5.39
C ILE A 172 12.53 0.65 4.52
N TYR A 173 11.52 1.26 5.13
CA TYR A 173 10.69 2.24 4.44
C TYR A 173 11.42 3.58 4.43
N GLY A 174 11.47 4.24 3.28
CA GLY A 174 11.94 5.61 3.21
C GLY A 174 11.03 6.51 2.42
N TYR A 175 10.41 7.49 3.10
CA TYR A 175 9.57 8.47 2.44
C TYR A 175 10.37 9.27 1.40
N GLY A 176 9.91 9.23 0.15
CA GLY A 176 10.57 9.85 -1.01
C GLY A 176 11.71 9.02 -1.59
N ALA A 177 12.06 7.88 -1.00
CA ALA A 177 13.08 6.98 -1.51
C ALA A 177 12.57 6.29 -2.78
N LYS A 178 13.29 6.49 -3.89
CA LYS A 178 13.01 5.87 -5.19
C LYS A 178 14.21 5.06 -5.63
N PRO A 179 14.03 3.83 -6.12
CA PRO A 179 15.11 3.10 -6.77
C PRO A 179 15.60 3.90 -7.97
N SER A 180 16.91 3.84 -8.21
CA SER A 180 17.51 4.39 -9.42
C SER A 180 17.25 3.43 -10.58
N ILE A 181 17.26 3.96 -11.81
CA ILE A 181 17.11 3.16 -13.01
C ILE A 181 18.22 3.56 -13.97
N SER A 182 19.03 2.59 -14.36
CA SER A 182 20.09 2.79 -15.35
C SER A 182 20.28 1.52 -16.17
N ASN A 183 20.50 1.64 -17.48
CA ASN A 183 20.76 0.51 -18.37
C ASN A 183 19.77 -0.66 -18.18
N ASN A 184 18.46 -0.37 -18.16
CA ASN A 184 17.39 -1.35 -17.96
C ASN A 184 17.45 -2.11 -16.61
N THR A 185 18.18 -1.58 -15.64
CA THR A 185 18.34 -2.15 -14.30
C THR A 185 17.75 -1.22 -13.25
N ILE A 186 16.89 -1.75 -12.39
CA ILE A 186 16.30 -1.05 -11.24
C ILE A 186 17.16 -1.38 -10.01
N SER A 187 17.89 -0.40 -9.49
CA SER A 187 18.72 -0.60 -8.30
C SER A 187 17.89 -0.45 -7.03
N LEU A 188 17.64 -1.58 -6.36
CA LEU A 188 16.87 -1.64 -5.11
C LEU A 188 17.76 -1.45 -3.87
N HIS A 189 19.04 -1.79 -3.99
CA HIS A 189 20.01 -1.82 -2.89
C HIS A 189 21.11 -0.77 -3.04
N ASP A 190 21.05 0.02 -4.11
CA ASP A 190 21.99 1.11 -4.36
C ASP A 190 22.12 1.97 -3.11
N ASN A 191 23.36 2.14 -2.65
CA ASN A 191 23.63 2.81 -1.40
C ASN A 191 23.11 4.25 -1.47
N GLN A 192 21.95 4.49 -0.85
CA GLN A 192 21.39 5.82 -0.72
C GLN A 192 22.33 6.78 0.03
N ALA A 193 23.49 6.32 0.55
CA ALA A 193 24.59 7.15 1.02
C ALA A 193 25.11 8.17 0.02
N ARG A 194 25.31 7.77 -1.24
CA ARG A 194 26.20 8.52 -2.14
C ARG A 194 25.47 9.64 -2.86
N ARG A 195 24.18 9.45 -3.10
CA ARG A 195 23.27 10.43 -3.67
C ARG A 195 21.88 10.15 -3.15
N PRO A 196 21.62 10.30 -1.84
CA PRO A 196 20.25 10.26 -1.43
C PRO A 196 19.61 11.42 -2.19
N ARG A 197 18.59 11.11 -2.99
CA ARG A 197 17.52 12.09 -3.19
C ARG A 197 16.77 12.17 -1.85
N CYS A 198 17.50 12.47 -0.77
CA CYS A 198 16.96 13.10 0.41
C CYS A 198 16.18 14.25 -0.18
N GLY A 199 14.85 14.19 -0.11
CA GLY A 199 14.00 15.21 -0.71
C GLY A 199 14.61 16.57 -0.40
N GLY A 200 14.84 17.39 -1.44
CA GLY A 200 15.69 18.60 -1.42
C GLY A 200 15.24 19.71 -0.46
N THR A 201 14.47 19.37 0.58
CA THR A 201 13.84 20.23 1.58
C THR A 201 14.00 19.69 3.02
N GLY A 202 14.79 18.63 3.26
CA GLY A 202 14.98 18.06 4.61
C GLY A 202 13.81 17.21 5.13
N LYS A 203 12.84 16.86 4.26
CA LYS A 203 11.63 16.08 4.60
C LYS A 203 11.71 14.59 4.24
N SER A 204 12.90 14.08 3.94
CA SER A 204 13.12 12.67 3.63
C SER A 204 12.85 11.80 4.86
N GLY A 205 12.12 10.69 4.69
CA GLY A 205 11.82 9.76 5.79
C GLY A 205 13.03 8.95 6.28
N VAL A 206 14.11 8.98 5.51
CA VAL A 206 15.42 8.37 5.82
C VAL A 206 16.45 9.49 5.75
N ALA A 207 17.20 9.71 6.83
CA ALA A 207 18.25 10.73 6.84
C ALA A 207 19.36 10.32 5.87
N CYS A 208 20.05 11.29 5.26
CA CYS A 208 21.18 11.00 4.37
C CYS A 208 22.34 10.28 5.10
N SER A 209 22.36 10.38 6.44
CA SER A 209 23.27 9.68 7.35
C SER A 209 22.77 8.29 7.78
N SER A 210 21.61 7.84 7.30
CA SER A 210 21.11 6.47 7.52
C SER A 210 21.98 5.52 6.72
N GLN A 211 23.04 5.08 7.34
CA GLN A 211 23.91 4.04 6.83
C GLN A 211 23.91 2.93 7.84
N PRO A 212 23.57 1.69 7.47
CA PRO A 212 23.49 1.13 6.12
C PRO A 212 22.08 0.57 5.80
N VAL A 213 21.28 1.24 4.97
CA VAL A 213 19.88 0.80 4.72
C VAL A 213 19.51 0.89 3.24
N SER A 214 18.73 -0.09 2.77
CA SER A 214 18.06 -0.04 1.46
C SER A 214 16.65 0.50 1.66
N ALA A 215 16.31 1.63 1.06
CA ALA A 215 15.02 2.29 1.30
C ALA A 215 14.17 2.42 0.04
N ILE A 216 12.86 2.21 0.19
CA ILE A 216 11.89 2.44 -0.89
C ILE A 216 10.64 3.11 -0.31
N ASP A 217 10.01 3.98 -1.09
CA ASP A 217 8.69 4.55 -0.75
C ASP A 217 7.55 3.75 -1.38
N CYS A 218 6.32 3.99 -0.91
CA CYS A 218 5.12 3.29 -1.38
C CYS A 218 4.95 3.36 -2.90
N SER A 219 5.12 4.53 -3.49
CA SER A 219 4.96 4.73 -4.93
C SER A 219 6.15 4.21 -5.76
N GLY A 220 7.35 4.14 -5.18
CA GLY A 220 8.54 3.53 -5.75
C GLY A 220 8.43 2.01 -5.76
N PHE A 221 7.83 1.44 -4.73
CA PHE A 221 7.48 0.03 -4.70
C PHE A 221 6.54 -0.34 -5.86
N ILE A 222 5.40 0.37 -5.99
CA ILE A 222 4.43 0.09 -7.05
C ILE A 222 5.01 0.33 -8.45
N THR A 223 5.69 1.45 -8.66
CA THR A 223 6.24 1.76 -9.99
C THR A 223 7.37 0.77 -10.36
N GLY A 224 8.20 0.34 -9.40
CA GLY A 224 9.27 -0.62 -9.65
C GLY A 224 8.71 -2.00 -9.99
N ALA A 225 7.64 -2.42 -9.29
CA ALA A 225 6.91 -3.65 -9.58
C ALA A 225 6.34 -3.66 -11.00
N LEU A 226 5.70 -2.57 -11.43
CA LEU A 226 5.13 -2.45 -12.77
C LEU A 226 6.23 -2.49 -13.85
N ARG A 227 7.30 -1.71 -13.68
CA ARG A 227 8.39 -1.63 -14.64
C ARG A 227 9.17 -2.92 -14.79
N ARG A 228 9.37 -3.67 -13.69
CA ARG A 228 9.93 -5.02 -13.77
C ARG A 228 9.13 -5.92 -14.71
N MET A 229 7.84 -5.68 -14.85
CA MET A 229 6.96 -6.51 -15.68
C MET A 229 6.68 -5.88 -17.05
N GLY A 230 7.42 -4.83 -17.40
CA GLY A 230 7.23 -4.10 -18.64
C GLY A 230 5.93 -3.29 -18.69
N LEU A 231 5.23 -3.13 -17.56
CA LEU A 231 3.95 -2.42 -17.49
C LEU A 231 4.20 -0.91 -17.48
N LYS A 232 3.82 -0.24 -18.58
CA LYS A 232 3.98 1.20 -18.78
C LYS A 232 2.79 1.97 -18.27
N MET A 233 2.97 3.18 -17.75
CA MET A 233 1.83 4.03 -17.35
C MET A 233 1.12 4.66 -18.57
N ASN A 234 1.83 4.80 -19.69
CA ASN A 234 1.30 5.30 -20.95
C ASN A 234 1.88 4.49 -22.13
N PRO A 235 1.12 4.21 -23.21
CA PRO A 235 1.62 3.47 -24.36
C PRO A 235 2.86 4.09 -25.01
N ARG A 236 2.98 5.42 -24.94
CA ARG A 236 4.09 6.21 -25.50
C ARG A 236 5.20 6.49 -24.49
N GLU A 237 5.09 5.97 -23.27
CA GLU A 237 6.16 6.10 -22.30
C GLU A 237 7.41 5.37 -22.85
N GLU A 238 8.46 6.15 -23.07
CA GLU A 238 9.81 5.65 -23.03
C GLU A 238 10.14 5.46 -21.55
N PHE A 239 10.74 4.33 -21.17
CA PHE A 239 11.04 4.00 -19.78
C PHE A 239 12.09 4.94 -19.13
N ASN A 240 12.21 6.21 -19.52
CA ASN A 240 13.16 7.16 -18.93
C ASN A 240 12.63 8.61 -19.01
N PRO A 241 12.64 9.43 -17.92
CA PRO A 241 12.94 9.13 -16.53
C PRO A 241 11.76 9.39 -15.56
N GLY A 242 11.53 8.46 -14.63
CA GLY A 242 10.95 8.80 -13.34
C GLY A 242 9.99 7.79 -12.74
N MET A 243 10.30 7.32 -11.53
CA MET A 243 9.33 6.69 -10.65
C MET A 243 8.29 7.75 -10.24
N ILE A 244 7.00 7.48 -10.47
CA ILE A 244 5.95 8.47 -10.21
C ILE A 244 5.62 8.55 -8.72
N ASN A 245 5.02 9.66 -8.27
CA ASN A 245 4.53 9.82 -6.90
C ASN A 245 3.06 9.38 -6.77
N THR A 246 2.56 9.24 -5.54
CA THR A 246 1.16 8.81 -5.27
C THR A 246 0.12 9.69 -5.98
N ALA A 247 0.34 11.00 -6.05
CA ALA A 247 -0.57 11.91 -6.75
C ALA A 247 -0.57 11.73 -8.27
N ALA A 248 0.54 11.26 -8.84
CA ALA A 248 0.67 11.02 -10.27
C ALA A 248 -0.17 9.83 -10.73
N PHE A 249 -0.36 8.78 -9.91
CA PHE A 249 -1.22 7.65 -10.28
C PHE A 249 -2.63 8.10 -10.69
N ASN A 250 -3.24 9.01 -9.93
CA ASN A 250 -4.56 9.57 -10.27
C ASN A 250 -4.53 10.45 -11.53
N ARG A 251 -3.43 11.18 -11.75
CA ARG A 251 -3.30 12.02 -12.95
C ARG A 251 -3.14 11.15 -14.19
N GLU A 252 -2.25 10.18 -14.14
CA GLU A 252 -2.04 9.24 -15.24
C GLU A 252 -3.34 8.49 -15.54
N ALA A 253 -4.03 7.94 -14.53
CA ALA A 253 -5.29 7.23 -14.72
C ALA A 253 -6.46 8.08 -15.26
N SER A 254 -6.36 9.41 -15.16
CA SER A 254 -7.37 10.32 -15.74
C SER A 254 -7.05 10.79 -17.16
N THR A 255 -5.90 10.40 -17.73
CA THR A 255 -5.54 10.73 -19.11
C THR A 255 -6.17 9.76 -20.11
N SER A 256 -6.62 10.25 -21.26
CA SER A 256 -7.30 9.42 -22.28
C SER A 256 -6.40 8.35 -22.91
N ASN A 257 -5.08 8.55 -22.89
CA ASN A 257 -4.09 7.60 -23.38
C ASN A 257 -3.36 6.86 -22.25
N SER A 258 -3.97 6.72 -21.07
CA SER A 258 -3.36 6.00 -19.95
C SER A 258 -3.34 4.49 -20.17
N CYS A 259 -2.40 3.80 -19.55
CA CYS A 259 -2.45 2.36 -19.31
C CYS A 259 -3.02 2.02 -17.93
N LEU A 260 -3.39 3.04 -17.17
CA LEU A 260 -4.04 2.93 -15.88
C LEU A 260 -5.49 3.37 -16.03
N ASP A 261 -6.41 2.54 -15.55
CA ASP A 261 -7.84 2.84 -15.58
C ASP A 261 -8.41 2.83 -14.17
N PHE A 262 -9.31 3.77 -13.87
CA PHE A 262 -10.09 3.67 -12.63
C PHE A 262 -11.06 2.50 -12.74
N ILE A 263 -11.09 1.63 -11.74
CA ILE A 263 -11.97 0.46 -11.79
C ILE A 263 -13.43 0.85 -11.58
N GLU A 264 -14.30 0.19 -12.33
CA GLU A 264 -15.74 0.18 -12.07
C GLU A 264 -16.08 -1.04 -11.20
N ALA A 265 -16.93 -0.84 -10.21
CA ALA A 265 -17.46 -1.90 -9.36
C ALA A 265 -18.95 -2.09 -9.60
N ASP A 266 -19.38 -3.34 -9.50
CA ASP A 266 -20.78 -3.75 -9.55
C ASP A 266 -21.05 -4.93 -8.59
N ARG A 267 -22.16 -5.64 -8.76
CA ARG A 267 -22.52 -6.79 -7.89
C ARG A 267 -21.60 -8.00 -8.04
N ASN A 268 -20.86 -8.08 -9.14
CA ASN A 268 -20.01 -9.19 -9.56
C ASN A 268 -18.55 -8.76 -9.72
N ILE A 269 -18.29 -7.50 -10.02
CA ILE A 269 -16.97 -6.92 -10.20
C ILE A 269 -16.58 -6.14 -8.94
N SER A 270 -15.47 -6.56 -8.34
CA SER A 270 -14.82 -5.89 -7.21
C SER A 270 -13.33 -5.73 -7.51
N ILE A 271 -12.52 -5.45 -6.48
CA ILE A 271 -11.06 -5.48 -6.62
C ILE A 271 -10.56 -6.88 -6.92
N VAL A 272 -9.45 -6.95 -7.65
CA VAL A 272 -8.74 -8.19 -7.98
C VAL A 272 -7.25 -8.05 -7.68
N PRO A 273 -6.48 -9.15 -7.63
CA PRO A 273 -5.03 -9.08 -7.52
C PRO A 273 -4.43 -8.19 -8.61
N GLY A 274 -3.59 -7.24 -8.21
CA GLY A 274 -2.92 -6.28 -9.08
C GLY A 274 -3.56 -4.90 -9.10
N ASP A 275 -4.77 -4.75 -8.55
CA ASP A 275 -5.36 -3.43 -8.36
C ASP A 275 -4.55 -2.59 -7.39
N ILE A 276 -4.44 -1.31 -7.70
CA ILE A 276 -3.69 -0.32 -6.93
C ILE A 276 -4.70 0.55 -6.21
N ILE A 277 -4.68 0.53 -4.87
CA ILE A 277 -5.49 1.43 -4.05
C ILE A 277 -4.60 2.61 -3.66
N ASN A 278 -5.00 3.80 -4.07
CA ASN A 278 -4.20 5.01 -3.93
C ASN A 278 -4.98 6.10 -3.21
N ILE A 279 -4.39 6.71 -2.19
CA ILE A 279 -4.83 8.00 -1.65
C ILE A 279 -3.77 9.00 -2.09
N GLY A 280 -4.12 9.81 -3.10
CA GLY A 280 -3.16 10.71 -3.74
C GLY A 280 -2.49 11.67 -2.75
N SER A 281 -1.17 11.88 -2.92
CA SER A 281 -0.30 12.62 -1.99
C SER A 281 -0.14 12.00 -0.60
N ASN A 282 -0.73 10.84 -0.31
CA ASN A 282 -0.61 10.16 0.97
C ASN A 282 0.09 8.80 0.80
N HIS A 283 -0.63 7.77 0.35
CA HIS A 283 -0.13 6.40 0.35
C HIS A 283 -0.73 5.57 -0.78
N VAL A 284 -0.02 4.53 -1.19
CA VAL A 284 -0.45 3.61 -2.25
C VAL A 284 -0.08 2.17 -1.89
N ILE A 285 -1.00 1.25 -2.19
CA ILE A 285 -0.84 -0.20 -1.97
C ILE A 285 -1.23 -0.98 -3.22
N MET A 286 -0.75 -2.21 -3.35
CA MET A 286 -1.17 -3.15 -4.38
C MET A 286 -1.93 -4.31 -3.74
N VAL A 287 -3.12 -4.62 -4.25
CA VAL A 287 -3.89 -5.80 -3.86
C VAL A 287 -3.14 -7.04 -4.33
N ASP A 288 -2.88 -7.95 -3.41
CA ASP A 288 -2.07 -9.15 -3.64
C ASP A 288 -2.93 -10.41 -3.77
N GLU A 289 -3.85 -10.59 -2.81
CA GLU A 289 -4.81 -11.70 -2.78
C GLU A 289 -6.18 -11.16 -2.37
N VAL A 290 -7.23 -11.74 -2.93
CA VAL A 290 -8.63 -11.39 -2.64
C VAL A 290 -9.40 -12.64 -2.23
N GLY A 291 -10.32 -12.51 -1.29
CA GLY A 291 -11.36 -13.51 -1.02
C GLY A 291 -12.56 -13.35 -1.95
N ASP A 292 -13.67 -14.02 -1.61
CA ASP A 292 -14.86 -14.10 -2.46
C ASP A 292 -15.63 -12.76 -2.60
N ASP A 293 -15.54 -11.90 -1.60
CA ASP A 293 -16.17 -10.57 -1.57
C ASP A 293 -15.21 -9.57 -0.91
N PRO A 294 -14.11 -9.19 -1.59
CA PRO A 294 -12.97 -8.55 -0.94
C PRO A 294 -13.29 -7.18 -0.35
N LEU A 295 -14.35 -6.53 -0.82
CA LEU A 295 -14.82 -5.25 -0.29
C LEU A 295 -16.19 -5.36 0.42
N GLY A 296 -16.77 -6.55 0.54
CA GLY A 296 -18.12 -6.75 1.08
C GLY A 296 -19.25 -6.22 0.18
N LEU A 297 -18.96 -5.75 -1.03
CA LEU A 297 -19.94 -5.11 -1.91
C LEU A 297 -21.08 -6.07 -2.29
N LYS A 298 -20.76 -7.33 -2.60
CA LYS A 298 -21.75 -8.31 -3.07
C LYS A 298 -22.72 -8.67 -1.95
N ARG A 299 -22.22 -8.98 -0.76
CA ARG A 299 -23.04 -9.36 0.40
C ARG A 299 -23.90 -8.19 0.87
N HIS A 300 -23.32 -7.01 1.05
CA HIS A 300 -24.03 -5.87 1.62
C HIS A 300 -25.03 -5.21 0.66
N SER A 301 -24.73 -5.19 -0.65
CA SER A 301 -25.68 -4.67 -1.65
C SER A 301 -26.90 -5.58 -1.82
N ARG A 302 -26.72 -6.91 -1.81
CA ARG A 302 -27.83 -7.90 -1.91
C ARG A 302 -28.74 -7.87 -0.68
N ASN A 303 -28.16 -7.75 0.52
CA ASN A 303 -28.90 -7.81 1.77
C ASN A 303 -29.44 -6.44 2.24
N ASN A 304 -29.24 -5.38 1.46
CA ASN A 304 -29.60 -4.01 1.83
C ASN A 304 -28.96 -3.56 3.17
N THR A 305 -27.70 -3.93 3.40
CA THR A 305 -26.94 -3.62 4.62
C THR A 305 -25.70 -2.76 4.34
N CYS A 306 -25.70 -1.97 3.26
CA CYS A 306 -24.58 -1.08 2.89
C CYS A 306 -24.17 -0.10 4.01
N GLY A 307 -25.11 0.37 4.83
CA GLY A 307 -24.79 1.23 5.98
C GLY A 307 -24.01 0.54 7.10
N ARG A 308 -23.98 -0.80 7.12
CA ARG A 308 -23.25 -1.63 8.10
C ARG A 308 -21.92 -2.15 7.57
N LEU A 309 -21.62 -1.96 6.28
CA LEU A 309 -20.36 -2.36 5.67
C LEU A 309 -19.21 -1.65 6.39
N SER A 310 -18.17 -2.37 6.77
CA SER A 310 -17.05 -1.85 7.55
C SER A 310 -15.73 -2.43 7.03
N LYS A 311 -14.59 -1.85 7.40
CA LYS A 311 -13.28 -2.40 7.01
C LYS A 311 -13.00 -3.79 7.58
N SER A 312 -13.71 -4.24 8.62
CA SER A 312 -13.63 -5.65 9.07
C SER A 312 -14.32 -6.62 8.11
N ASP A 313 -15.11 -6.11 7.17
CA ASP A 313 -15.70 -6.90 6.08
C ASP A 313 -14.76 -7.01 4.87
N PHE A 314 -13.59 -6.37 4.91
CA PHE A 314 -12.61 -6.47 3.84
C PHE A 314 -11.82 -7.77 3.93
N ASP A 315 -11.86 -8.53 2.84
CA ASP A 315 -11.20 -9.84 2.73
C ASP A 315 -10.19 -9.81 1.58
N PHE A 316 -9.09 -9.10 1.82
CA PHE A 316 -7.96 -9.08 0.91
C PHE A 316 -6.64 -8.87 1.66
N LYS A 317 -5.55 -9.28 1.01
CA LYS A 317 -4.19 -8.96 1.41
C LYS A 317 -3.60 -7.99 0.41
N PHE A 318 -2.65 -7.19 0.87
CA PHE A 318 -1.97 -6.23 0.01
C PHE A 318 -0.49 -6.16 0.31
N LEU A 319 0.26 -5.79 -0.72
CA LEU A 319 1.66 -5.44 -0.65
C LEU A 319 1.79 -3.92 -0.61
N HIS A 320 2.67 -3.42 0.24
CA HIS A 320 2.99 -2.00 0.27
C HIS A 320 4.42 -1.76 0.74
N SER A 321 4.90 -0.54 0.55
CA SER A 321 6.01 -0.04 1.34
C SER A 321 5.54 1.10 2.23
N GLY A 322 5.70 0.99 3.54
CA GLY A 322 5.18 1.99 4.47
C GLY A 322 5.79 1.84 5.85
N ALA A 323 5.36 2.71 6.77
CA ALA A 323 5.87 2.73 8.13
C ALA A 323 5.45 1.51 8.98
N ALA A 324 4.66 0.58 8.42
CA ALA A 324 4.11 -0.55 9.14
C ALA A 324 5.23 -1.41 9.77
N ALA A 325 5.32 -1.33 11.10
CA ALA A 325 6.37 -1.94 11.94
C ALA A 325 7.81 -1.69 11.45
N HIS A 326 8.00 -0.70 10.59
CA HIS A 326 9.25 -0.34 9.93
C HIS A 326 9.88 -1.44 9.06
N PHE A 327 9.10 -2.42 8.61
CA PHE A 327 9.66 -3.55 7.87
C PHE A 327 10.23 -3.20 6.49
N GLY A 328 9.83 -2.07 5.89
CA GLY A 328 10.19 -1.74 4.52
C GLY A 328 9.07 -2.07 3.55
N VAL A 329 9.23 -3.12 2.77
CA VAL A 329 8.13 -3.67 1.96
C VAL A 329 7.45 -4.76 2.78
N ALA A 330 6.13 -4.68 2.92
CA ALA A 330 5.40 -5.63 3.72
C ALA A 330 4.13 -6.12 3.03
N ARG A 331 3.72 -7.33 3.42
CA ARG A 331 2.46 -7.93 3.06
C ARG A 331 1.54 -7.96 4.28
N LEU A 332 0.40 -7.29 4.19
CA LEU A 332 -0.55 -7.14 5.29
C LEU A 332 -1.94 -7.63 4.91
N ASN A 333 -2.75 -7.95 5.91
CA ASN A 333 -4.20 -8.10 5.76
C ASN A 333 -4.88 -6.73 5.75
N ALA A 334 -5.97 -6.55 4.99
CA ALA A 334 -6.80 -5.34 4.99
C ALA A 334 -7.23 -4.87 6.39
N THR A 335 -7.32 -5.80 7.34
CA THR A 335 -7.70 -5.52 8.74
C THR A 335 -6.54 -5.10 9.65
N HIS A 336 -5.31 -4.98 9.14
CA HIS A 336 -4.15 -4.67 9.94
C HIS A 336 -4.26 -3.28 10.61
N PRO A 337 -4.00 -3.15 11.94
CA PRO A 337 -4.31 -1.93 12.69
C PRO A 337 -3.55 -0.69 12.20
N GLU A 338 -2.30 -0.84 11.72
CA GLU A 338 -1.51 0.27 11.19
C GLU A 338 -2.08 0.88 9.91
N MET A 339 -3.00 0.19 9.25
CA MET A 339 -3.63 0.64 8.01
C MET A 339 -5.07 1.09 8.25
N SER A 340 -5.49 1.19 9.53
CA SER A 340 -6.83 1.54 9.95
C SER A 340 -7.33 2.86 9.34
N GLY A 341 -6.49 3.91 9.28
CA GLY A 341 -6.87 5.20 8.69
C GLY A 341 -7.06 5.14 7.17
N PHE A 342 -6.13 4.47 6.48
CA PHE A 342 -6.21 4.23 5.04
C PHE A 342 -7.48 3.44 4.69
N MET A 343 -7.73 2.35 5.42
CA MET A 343 -8.88 1.47 5.20
C MET A 343 -10.21 2.12 5.59
N SER A 344 -10.25 2.98 6.61
CA SER A 344 -11.43 3.81 6.89
C SER A 344 -11.79 4.74 5.72
N THR A 345 -10.79 5.27 5.01
CA THR A 345 -11.04 6.11 3.83
C THR A 345 -11.63 5.28 2.68
N LEU A 346 -11.08 4.08 2.46
CA LEU A 346 -11.63 3.12 1.51
C LEU A 346 -13.07 2.72 1.87
N GLU A 347 -13.34 2.41 3.15
CA GLU A 347 -14.66 2.05 3.66
C GLU A 347 -15.74 3.08 3.31
N VAL A 348 -15.45 4.38 3.46
CA VAL A 348 -16.39 5.45 3.08
C VAL A 348 -16.76 5.35 1.59
N LYS A 349 -15.76 5.20 0.71
CA LYS A 349 -15.99 5.09 -0.73
C LYS A 349 -16.72 3.80 -1.10
N VAL A 350 -16.38 2.69 -0.45
CA VAL A 350 -17.02 1.38 -0.67
C VAL A 350 -18.48 1.39 -0.21
N ARG A 351 -18.81 2.06 0.91
CA ARG A 351 -20.21 2.26 1.33
C ARG A 351 -21.02 3.04 0.30
N GLN A 352 -20.44 4.10 -0.26
CA GLN A 352 -21.08 4.87 -1.33
C GLN A 352 -21.33 4.01 -2.57
N ALA A 353 -20.31 3.26 -3.00
CA ALA A 353 -20.40 2.32 -4.11
C ALA A 353 -21.49 1.25 -3.87
N CYS A 354 -21.51 0.65 -2.68
CA CYS A 354 -22.50 -0.34 -2.29
C CYS A 354 -23.94 0.18 -2.46
N ASN A 355 -24.21 1.41 -2.02
CA ASN A 355 -25.54 2.01 -2.15
C ASN A 355 -25.95 2.23 -3.62
N GLN A 356 -25.00 2.57 -4.50
CA GLN A 356 -25.25 2.73 -5.93
C GLN A 356 -25.49 1.37 -6.61
N ILE A 357 -24.67 0.37 -6.27
CA ILE A 357 -24.77 -1.01 -6.77
C ILE A 357 -26.08 -1.68 -6.32
N ARG A 358 -26.53 -1.39 -5.10
CA ARG A 358 -27.85 -1.81 -4.61
C ARG A 358 -28.95 -1.32 -5.54
N ASN A 359 -28.85 -0.08 -6.01
CA ASN A 359 -29.83 0.55 -6.91
C ASN A 359 -29.65 0.16 -8.38
N GLY A 360 -28.79 -0.83 -8.69
CA GLY A 360 -28.59 -1.35 -10.05
C GLY A 360 -27.59 -0.57 -10.89
N SER A 361 -26.82 0.36 -10.30
CA SER A 361 -25.81 1.14 -11.01
C SER A 361 -24.42 0.49 -10.92
N THR A 362 -23.60 0.68 -11.95
CA THR A 362 -22.14 0.54 -11.85
C THR A 362 -21.56 1.82 -11.23
N THR A 363 -20.38 1.73 -10.61
CA THR A 363 -19.75 2.89 -9.98
C THR A 363 -18.24 2.82 -10.03
N THR A 364 -17.61 3.94 -10.39
CA THR A 364 -16.16 4.05 -10.33
C THR A 364 -15.70 4.15 -8.87
N LEU A 365 -14.74 3.32 -8.48
CA LEU A 365 -14.08 3.37 -7.16
C LEU A 365 -13.03 4.49 -7.08
N ALA A 366 -13.36 5.68 -7.60
CA ALA A 366 -12.59 6.90 -7.48
C ALA A 366 -13.43 8.00 -6.83
N GLN A 367 -12.87 8.71 -5.85
CA GLN A 367 -13.55 9.82 -5.17
C GLN A 367 -13.65 11.06 -6.08
N SER A 368 -12.66 11.28 -6.95
CA SER A 368 -12.67 12.26 -8.04
C SER A 368 -11.44 12.05 -8.92
N SER A 369 -11.41 12.67 -10.11
CA SER A 369 -10.20 12.80 -10.94
C SER A 369 -9.12 13.71 -10.30
N ASN A 370 -9.34 14.21 -9.09
CA ASN A 370 -8.36 14.97 -8.34
C ASN A 370 -7.12 14.10 -8.03
N ALA A 371 -5.95 14.69 -8.25
CA ALA A 371 -4.65 14.12 -7.91
C ALA A 371 -4.52 13.68 -6.43
N ARG A 372 -5.36 14.18 -5.51
CA ARG A 372 -5.33 13.85 -4.07
C ARG A 372 -6.43 12.88 -3.59
N GLY A 373 -7.37 12.51 -4.46
CA GLY A 373 -8.50 11.66 -4.08
C GLY A 373 -8.09 10.22 -3.81
N LEU A 374 -8.96 9.47 -3.11
CA LEU A 374 -8.89 8.01 -3.12
C LEU A 374 -9.29 7.49 -4.50
N SER A 375 -8.55 6.53 -5.01
CA SER A 375 -8.86 5.79 -6.23
C SER A 375 -8.47 4.33 -6.10
N VAL A 376 -9.16 3.49 -6.86
CA VAL A 376 -8.70 2.14 -7.16
C VAL A 376 -8.45 2.07 -8.67
N ILE A 377 -7.23 1.67 -9.01
CA ILE A 377 -6.66 1.76 -10.35
C ILE A 377 -6.24 0.36 -10.79
N ARG A 378 -6.50 0.01 -12.05
CA ARG A 378 -6.04 -1.23 -12.67
C ARG A 378 -5.16 -0.90 -13.86
N HIS A 379 -4.07 -1.64 -14.01
CA HIS A 379 -3.23 -1.55 -15.20
C HIS A 379 -3.81 -2.41 -16.33
N ALA A 380 -3.90 -1.87 -17.54
CA ALA A 380 -4.49 -2.55 -18.70
C ALA A 380 -3.67 -3.75 -19.19
N GLY A 381 -2.36 -3.74 -18.98
CA GLY A 381 -1.45 -4.82 -19.40
C GLY A 381 -1.48 -5.01 -20.91
N ASP A 382 -1.58 -6.26 -21.35
CA ASP A 382 -1.67 -6.60 -22.78
C ASP A 382 -3.04 -6.28 -23.41
N SER A 383 -4.05 -5.92 -22.61
CA SER A 383 -5.38 -5.58 -23.16
C SER A 383 -5.41 -4.25 -23.93
N LYS A 384 -4.39 -3.39 -23.73
CA LYS A 384 -4.23 -2.12 -24.44
C LYS A 384 -2.86 -2.08 -25.15
N PRO A 385 -2.82 -1.95 -26.49
CA PRO A 385 -1.57 -1.93 -27.23
C PRO A 385 -0.58 -0.87 -26.73
N GLY A 386 0.68 -1.27 -26.58
CA GLY A 386 1.76 -0.41 -26.10
C GLY A 386 1.84 -0.27 -24.58
N CYS A 387 0.88 -0.78 -23.81
CA CYS A 387 0.93 -0.73 -22.34
C CYS A 387 1.86 -1.78 -21.71
N LYS A 388 2.31 -2.76 -22.49
CA LYS A 388 3.38 -3.68 -22.13
C LYS A 388 4.55 -3.48 -23.08
N GLY A 389 5.74 -3.29 -22.51
CA GLY A 389 7.00 -3.20 -23.22
C GLY A 389 8.03 -4.15 -22.63
N GLU A 390 9.29 -3.86 -22.91
CA GLU A 390 10.39 -4.65 -22.36
C GLU A 390 10.48 -4.49 -20.84
N PRO A 391 10.62 -5.61 -20.11
CA PRO A 391 10.80 -5.56 -18.67
C PRO A 391 12.19 -5.02 -18.32
N GLU A 392 12.23 -4.21 -17.27
CA GLU A 392 13.49 -3.91 -16.58
C GLU A 392 13.86 -5.07 -15.66
N VAL A 393 15.09 -5.12 -15.14
CA VAL A 393 15.54 -6.19 -14.22
C VAL A 393 15.92 -5.57 -12.89
N PHE A 394 15.57 -6.20 -11.77
CA PHE A 394 16.07 -5.71 -10.48
C PHE A 394 17.56 -6.06 -10.31
N GLU A 395 18.31 -5.13 -9.74
CA GLU A 395 19.64 -5.44 -9.23
C GLU A 395 19.56 -6.61 -8.23
N ASN A 396 20.50 -7.55 -8.31
CA ASN A 396 20.54 -8.75 -7.46
C ASN A 396 19.33 -9.70 -7.57
N GLU A 397 18.50 -9.56 -8.61
CA GLU A 397 17.37 -10.46 -8.87
C GLU A 397 17.81 -11.92 -9.08
N GLY A 398 19.01 -12.13 -9.64
CA GLY A 398 19.55 -13.47 -9.88
C GLY A 398 19.57 -14.36 -8.63
N CYS A 399 19.62 -13.76 -7.44
CA CYS A 399 19.58 -14.45 -6.16
C CYS A 399 18.22 -15.04 -5.80
N VAL A 400 17.15 -14.56 -6.42
CA VAL A 400 15.76 -15.01 -6.22
C VAL A 400 15.14 -15.56 -7.52
N SER A 401 15.93 -15.69 -8.59
CA SER A 401 15.48 -16.28 -9.86
C SER A 401 14.94 -17.70 -9.71
N GLY A 402 15.44 -18.48 -8.73
CA GLY A 402 15.00 -19.84 -8.44
C GLY A 402 13.71 -19.95 -7.61
N CYS A 403 13.07 -18.83 -7.25
CA CYS A 403 11.90 -18.84 -6.37
C CYS A 403 10.59 -19.28 -7.05
N GLY A 404 10.58 -19.47 -8.38
CA GLY A 404 9.35 -19.77 -9.13
C GLY A 404 8.33 -18.63 -9.12
N ILE A 405 8.78 -17.39 -8.91
CA ILE A 405 7.92 -16.20 -8.94
C ILE A 405 7.65 -15.77 -10.39
N LEU A 406 8.61 -16.00 -11.29
CA LEU A 406 8.53 -15.65 -12.71
C LEU A 406 7.88 -16.73 -13.56
#